data_AF-A0A8C7WWN1-F1
#
_entry.id   AF-A0A8C7WWN1-F1
#
_cell.length_a   1.000
_cell.length_b   1.000
_cell.length_c   1.000
_cell.angle_alpha   90.00
_cell.angle_beta   90.00
_cell.angle_gamma   90.00
#
_symmetry.space_group_name_H-M   'P 1'
#
loop_
_entity.id
_entity.type
_entity.pdbx_description
1 polymer ?
#
loop_
_entity_poly.entity_id
_entity_poly.type
_entity_poly.pdbx_seq_one_letter_code
_entity_poly.pdbx_strand_id
1 'polypeptide(L)'
;MTATEQWIFLCAAHKTPKECPAIDYTRHTLDGAACLLNSNKYFPSRVSIKESSVAKLGSVCRRIYRIFSHAYFHHRQIFDKYEVSLGGTPNQAEPPPSVWRGCIPASTIPLPGRFHLKV
;
A
#
# COMPACT_ATOMS: atom_id res chain seq x y z
N MET A 1 -7.69 -4.28 -9.29
CA MET A 1 -6.68 -4.95 -8.43
C MET A 1 -7.37 -5.54 -7.22
N THR A 2 -7.40 -6.86 -7.08
CA THR A 2 -8.13 -7.56 -5.99
C THR A 2 -7.21 -7.90 -4.84
N ALA A 3 -7.66 -7.80 -3.58
CA ALA A 3 -6.92 -8.42 -2.47
C ALA A 3 -7.34 -9.89 -2.27
N THR A 4 -8.62 -10.16 -2.48
CA THR A 4 -9.30 -11.46 -2.42
C THR A 4 -10.49 -11.40 -3.39
N GLU A 5 -11.18 -12.51 -3.63
CA GLU A 5 -12.36 -12.57 -4.53
C GLU A 5 -13.51 -11.61 -4.15
N GLN A 6 -13.54 -11.12 -2.91
CA GLN A 6 -14.61 -10.24 -2.40
C GLN A 6 -14.26 -8.74 -2.41
N TRP A 7 -13.02 -8.35 -2.75
CA TRP A 7 -12.55 -6.96 -2.58
C TRP A 7 -11.75 -6.45 -3.78
N ILE A 8 -12.23 -5.37 -4.41
CA ILE A 8 -11.59 -4.70 -5.54
C ILE A 8 -11.08 -3.32 -5.11
N PHE A 9 -9.79 -3.06 -5.31
CA PHE A 9 -9.20 -1.73 -5.17
C PHE A 9 -9.34 -0.93 -6.47
N LEU A 10 -9.94 0.26 -6.34
CA LEU A 10 -10.06 1.24 -7.42
C LEU A 10 -8.83 2.16 -7.47
N CYS A 11 -8.39 2.48 -8.68
CA CYS A 11 -7.24 3.33 -8.92
C CYS A 11 -7.63 4.82 -8.92
N ALA A 12 -6.98 5.60 -8.05
CA ALA A 12 -7.19 7.04 -7.91
C ALA A 12 -6.35 7.90 -8.87
N ALA A 13 -5.56 7.30 -9.77
CA ALA A 13 -4.80 8.04 -10.78
C ALA A 13 -5.69 8.56 -11.93
N HIS A 14 -6.93 8.07 -12.02
CA HIS A 14 -7.91 8.49 -13.01
C HIS A 14 -8.85 9.55 -12.46
N LYS A 15 -9.38 10.42 -13.33
CA LYS A 15 -10.36 11.46 -12.96
C LYS A 15 -11.60 10.89 -12.27
N THR A 16 -12.00 9.69 -12.65
CA THR A 16 -13.03 8.88 -11.96
C THR A 16 -12.35 7.60 -11.50
N PRO A 17 -12.50 7.17 -10.23
CA PRO A 17 -11.91 5.93 -9.76
C PRO A 17 -12.35 4.76 -10.63
N LYS A 18 -11.38 4.04 -11.20
CA LYS A 18 -11.62 2.93 -12.13
C LYS A 18 -10.89 1.68 -11.68
N GLU A 19 -11.40 0.54 -12.13
CA GLU A 19 -10.73 -0.74 -11.98
C GLU A 19 -9.55 -0.79 -12.95
N CYS A 20 -8.35 -1.05 -12.41
CA CYS A 20 -7.16 -1.30 -13.20
C CYS A 20 -6.66 -2.73 -12.96
N PRO A 21 -6.02 -3.34 -13.97
CA PRO A 21 -5.18 -4.53 -13.78
C PRO A 21 -4.18 -4.31 -12.64
N ALA A 22 -3.79 -5.38 -11.94
CA ALA A 22 -2.90 -5.27 -10.78
C ALA A 22 -1.54 -4.64 -11.13
N ILE A 23 -1.01 -4.93 -12.32
CA ILE A 23 0.23 -4.34 -12.84
C ILE A 23 0.09 -2.83 -13.08
N ASP A 24 -1.00 -2.40 -13.72
CA ASP A 24 -1.25 -0.98 -13.99
C ASP A 24 -1.54 -0.21 -12.71
N TYR A 25 -2.28 -0.82 -11.77
CA TYR A 25 -2.52 -0.23 -10.45
C TYR A 25 -1.20 0.01 -9.70
N THR A 26 -0.30 -0.97 -9.75
CA THR A 26 1.04 -0.89 -9.15
C THR A 26 1.83 0.25 -9.78
N ARG A 27 1.89 0.28 -11.11
CA ARG A 27 2.57 1.34 -11.87
C ARG A 27 2.01 2.73 -11.53
N HIS A 28 0.70 2.91 -11.62
CA HIS A 28 0.04 4.19 -11.32
C HIS A 28 0.23 4.63 -9.86
N THR A 29 0.30 3.68 -8.93
CA THR A 29 0.54 3.99 -7.51
C THR A 29 1.98 4.42 -7.26
N LEU A 30 2.95 3.71 -7.84
CA LEU A 30 4.37 4.05 -7.71
C LEU A 30 4.71 5.35 -8.43
N ASP A 31 4.17 5.57 -9.62
CA ASP A 31 4.36 6.81 -10.38
C ASP A 31 3.77 8.02 -9.63
N GLY A 32 2.55 7.87 -9.09
CA GLY A 32 1.93 8.89 -8.24
C GLY A 32 2.75 9.19 -6.96
N ALA A 33 3.34 8.15 -6.35
CA ALA A 33 4.22 8.32 -5.19
C ALA A 33 5.52 9.05 -5.57
N ALA A 34 6.16 8.67 -6.67
CA ALA A 34 7.37 9.30 -7.15
C ALA A 34 7.13 10.78 -7.49
N CYS A 35 6.05 11.09 -8.20
CA CYS A 35 5.68 12.48 -8.52
C CYS A 35 5.45 13.31 -7.25
N LEU A 36 4.72 12.76 -6.27
CA LEU A 36 4.45 13.44 -5.01
C LEU A 36 5.72 13.69 -4.19
N LEU A 37 6.57 12.66 -4.05
CA LEU A 37 7.80 12.74 -3.26
C LEU A 37 8.85 13.63 -3.95
N ASN A 38 8.87 13.72 -5.27
CA ASN A 38 9.80 14.60 -6.01
C ASN A 38 9.26 16.02 -6.23
N SER A 39 8.03 16.31 -5.81
CA SER A 39 7.48 17.65 -5.94
C SER A 39 8.04 18.61 -4.87
N ASN A 40 8.81 19.60 -5.32
CA ASN A 40 9.31 20.69 -4.47
C ASN A 40 8.18 21.52 -3.81
N LYS A 41 6.95 21.43 -4.31
CA LYS A 41 5.77 22.07 -3.72
C LYS A 41 5.40 21.46 -2.36
N TYR A 42 5.52 20.14 -2.23
CA TYR A 42 5.14 19.41 -1.03
C TYR A 42 6.36 19.02 -0.19
N PHE A 43 7.49 18.75 -0.83
CA PHE A 43 8.75 18.42 -0.18
C PHE A 43 9.87 19.35 -0.68
N PRO A 44 9.91 20.61 -0.20
CA PRO A 44 10.93 21.59 -0.63
C PRO A 44 12.34 21.28 -0.11
N SER A 45 12.47 20.49 0.97
CA SER A 45 13.74 20.03 1.52
C SER A 45 13.64 18.56 1.95
N ARG A 46 14.75 17.83 1.79
CA ARG A 46 14.91 16.43 2.25
C ARG A 46 15.32 16.33 3.72
N VAL A 47 15.67 17.45 4.35
CA VAL A 47 16.19 17.52 5.72
C VAL A 47 15.12 17.99 6.70
N SER A 48 14.25 18.90 6.29
CA SER A 48 13.16 19.44 7.11
C SER A 48 11.81 19.16 6.46
N ILE A 49 11.08 18.17 6.97
CA ILE A 49 9.76 17.78 6.47
C ILE A 49 8.69 18.46 7.33
N LYS A 50 7.77 19.19 6.69
CA LYS A 50 6.60 19.76 7.37
C LYS A 50 5.61 18.66 7.76
N GLU A 51 4.99 18.75 8.95
CA GLU A 51 3.91 17.84 9.40
C GLU A 51 2.81 17.63 8.33
N SER A 52 2.42 18.70 7.63
CA SER A 52 1.39 18.67 6.58
C SER A 52 1.78 17.84 5.35
N SER A 53 3.07 17.54 5.19
CA SER A 53 3.60 16.65 4.15
C SER A 53 3.78 15.22 4.65
N VAL A 54 3.99 15.01 5.95
CA VAL A 54 4.01 13.68 6.58
C VAL A 54 2.68 12.96 6.39
N ALA A 55 1.55 13.67 6.51
CA ALA A 55 0.22 13.10 6.23
C ALA A 55 0.09 12.54 4.81
N LYS A 56 0.78 13.13 3.83
CA LYS A 56 0.78 12.65 2.44
C LYS A 56 1.61 11.38 2.28
N LEU A 57 2.72 11.25 3.01
CA LEU A 57 3.51 10.03 3.07
C LEU A 57 2.67 8.86 3.61
N GLY A 58 1.88 9.07 4.66
CA GLY A 58 0.94 8.07 5.17
C GLY A 58 -0.12 7.63 4.14
N SER A 59 -0.54 8.51 3.22
CA SER A 59 -1.41 8.13 2.11
C SER A 59 -0.70 7.21 1.11
N VAL A 60 0.56 7.50 0.77
CA VAL A 60 1.39 6.66 -0.10
C VAL A 60 1.64 5.29 0.51
N CYS A 61 2.06 5.22 1.77
CA CYS A 61 2.30 3.95 2.48
C CYS A 61 1.06 3.05 2.48
N ARG A 62 -0.13 3.61 2.74
CA ARG A 62 -1.40 2.85 2.68
C ARG A 62 -1.71 2.30 1.29
N ARG A 63 -1.33 3.00 0.23
CA ARG A 63 -1.54 2.51 -1.15
C ARG A 63 -0.53 1.42 -1.51
N ILE A 64 0.72 1.58 -1.09
CA ILE A 64 1.76 0.55 -1.26
C ILE A 64 1.38 -0.73 -0.51
N TYR A 65 0.79 -0.62 0.68
CA TYR A 65 0.29 -1.76 1.44
C TYR A 65 -0.68 -2.63 0.62
N ARG A 66 -1.58 -2.03 -0.16
CA ARG A 66 -2.52 -2.77 -1.03
C ARG A 66 -1.80 -3.62 -2.08
N ILE A 67 -0.63 -3.16 -2.53
CA ILE A 67 0.23 -3.90 -3.47
C ILE A 67 0.84 -5.11 -2.77
N PHE A 68 1.39 -4.93 -1.57
CA PHE A 68 1.90 -6.05 -0.77
C PHE A 68 0.82 -7.05 -0.38
N SER A 69 -0.38 -6.60 0.02
CA SER A 69 -1.51 -7.50 0.31
C SER A 69 -1.89 -8.33 -0.91
N HIS A 70 -1.96 -7.72 -2.11
CA HIS A 70 -2.23 -8.46 -3.34
C HIS A 70 -1.13 -9.51 -3.62
N ALA A 71 0.14 -9.14 -3.47
CA ALA A 71 1.25 -10.08 -3.64
C ALA A 71 1.20 -11.23 -2.62
N TYR A 72 0.80 -10.97 -1.38
CA TYR A 72 0.65 -12.00 -0.35
C TYR A 72 -0.47 -13.01 -0.64
N PHE A 73 -1.66 -12.54 -1.03
CA PHE A 73 -2.82 -13.41 -1.27
C PHE A 73 -2.79 -14.12 -2.63
N HIS A 74 -2.25 -13.46 -3.68
CA HIS A 74 -2.26 -14.00 -5.05
C HIS A 74 -0.88 -14.51 -5.52
N HIS A 75 0.22 -14.07 -4.92
CA HIS A 75 1.60 -14.38 -5.35
C HIS A 75 2.49 -14.85 -4.20
N ARG A 76 1.96 -15.73 -3.34
CA ARG A 76 2.61 -16.16 -2.10
C ARG A 76 4.05 -16.68 -2.28
N GLN A 77 4.29 -17.47 -3.32
CA GLN A 77 5.63 -18.00 -3.63
C GLN A 77 6.67 -16.91 -3.90
N ILE A 78 6.27 -15.81 -4.53
CA ILE A 78 7.17 -14.69 -4.84
C ILE A 78 7.39 -13.86 -3.58
N PHE A 79 6.33 -13.64 -2.81
CA PHE A 79 6.37 -12.93 -1.53
C PHE A 79 7.32 -13.62 -0.54
N ASP A 80 7.17 -14.93 -0.34
CA ASP A 80 8.01 -15.69 0.60
C ASP A 80 9.48 -15.71 0.17
N LYS A 81 9.76 -15.84 -1.14
CA LYS A 81 11.14 -15.74 -1.66
C LYS A 81 11.77 -14.38 -1.36
N TYR A 82 10.99 -13.31 -1.49
CA TYR A 82 11.45 -11.95 -1.21
C TYR A 82 11.69 -11.72 0.29
N GLU A 83 10.76 -12.14 1.15
CA GLU A 83 10.91 -12.04 2.60
C GLU A 83 12.14 -12.81 3.11
N VAL A 84 12.36 -14.03 2.60
CA VAL A 84 13.56 -14.81 2.92
C VAL A 84 14.84 -14.08 2.52
N SER A 85 14.86 -13.39 1.37
CA SER A 85 16.02 -12.60 0.95
C SER A 85 16.31 -11.39 1.85
N LEU A 86 15.29 -10.85 2.51
CA LEU A 86 15.42 -9.76 3.49
C LEU A 86 15.74 -10.26 4.91
N GLY A 87 15.98 -11.56 5.09
CA GLY A 87 16.23 -12.17 6.40
C GLY A 87 14.97 -12.47 7.20
N GLY A 88 13.79 -12.38 6.59
CA GLY A 88 12.52 -12.81 7.18
C GLY A 88 12.40 -14.34 7.25
N THR A 89 11.92 -14.88 8.36
CA THR A 89 11.72 -16.33 8.51
C THR A 89 10.48 -16.79 7.73
N PRO A 90 10.53 -17.89 6.95
CA PRO A 90 9.43 -18.31 6.06
C PRO A 90 8.23 -18.94 6.78
N ASN A 91 8.14 -18.86 8.11
CA ASN A 91 7.10 -19.51 8.89
C ASN A 91 6.49 -18.55 9.91
N GLN A 92 5.46 -17.83 9.48
CA GLN A 92 4.33 -17.47 10.33
C GLN A 92 3.18 -17.08 9.41
N ALA A 93 2.07 -17.80 9.52
CA ALA A 93 0.76 -17.43 9.00
C ALA A 93 0.17 -16.21 9.75
N GLU A 94 1.01 -15.27 10.16
CA GLU A 94 0.59 -14.02 10.78
C GLU A 94 0.48 -12.93 9.70
N PRO A 95 -0.56 -12.09 9.74
CA PRO A 95 -0.60 -10.88 8.92
C PRO A 95 0.68 -10.09 9.18
N PRO A 96 1.21 -9.35 8.19
CA PRO A 96 2.58 -8.84 8.20
C PRO A 96 2.93 -8.18 9.53
N PRO A 97 4.17 -8.38 10.03
CA PRO A 97 4.52 -8.22 11.43
C PRO A 97 4.20 -6.83 11.96
N SER A 98 4.10 -6.75 13.28
CA SER A 98 4.06 -5.56 14.15
C SER A 98 4.74 -4.27 13.66
N VAL A 99 5.71 -4.34 12.75
CA VAL A 99 6.34 -3.23 12.00
C VAL A 99 5.33 -2.22 11.43
N TRP A 100 4.16 -2.66 10.96
CA TRP A 100 3.22 -1.77 10.25
C TRP A 100 2.03 -1.32 11.10
N ARG A 101 1.94 -1.78 12.36
CA ARG A 101 0.81 -1.55 13.28
C ARG A 101 0.64 -0.08 13.69
N GLY A 102 1.67 0.76 13.45
CA GLY A 102 1.65 2.20 13.72
C GLY A 102 1.46 3.10 12.49
N CYS A 103 1.57 2.56 11.27
CA CYS A 103 1.51 3.38 10.05
C CYS A 103 0.11 3.47 9.44
N ILE A 104 -0.85 2.68 9.91
CA ILE A 104 -2.15 2.50 9.28
C ILE A 104 -3.24 2.36 10.36
N PRO A 105 -4.30 3.19 10.34
CA PRO A 105 -5.45 2.99 11.23
C PRO A 105 -6.10 1.64 10.93
N ALA A 106 -6.54 0.94 11.99
CA ALA A 106 -7.13 -0.41 11.93
C ALA A 106 -8.24 -0.58 10.86
N SER A 107 -8.85 0.53 10.42
CA SER A 107 -9.82 0.59 9.32
C SER A 107 -9.28 0.26 7.93
N THR A 108 -7.96 0.16 7.73
CA THR A 108 -7.36 -0.21 6.43
C THR A 108 -6.73 -1.60 6.44
N ILE A 109 -6.70 -2.25 7.62
CA ILE A 109 -6.29 -3.64 7.75
C ILE A 109 -7.52 -4.47 7.32
N PRO A 110 -7.42 -5.36 6.32
CA PRO A 110 -8.50 -6.27 6.01
C PRO A 110 -8.58 -7.29 7.16
N LEU A 111 -9.34 -6.94 8.20
CA LEU A 111 -9.77 -7.89 9.20
C LEU A 111 -10.99 -8.64 8.64
N PRO A 112 -11.06 -9.97 8.81
CA PRO A 112 -12.24 -10.71 8.42
C PRO A 112 -13.43 -10.19 9.22
N GLY A 113 -14.38 -9.53 8.55
CA GLY A 113 -15.72 -9.28 9.10
C GLY A 113 -16.09 -7.85 9.50
N ARG A 114 -15.33 -6.78 9.20
CA ARG A 114 -15.88 -5.43 9.45
C ARG A 114 -15.27 -4.32 8.58
N PHE A 115 -16.15 -3.43 8.15
CA PHE A 115 -15.96 -2.06 7.67
C PHE A 115 -16.22 -1.78 6.18
N HIS A 116 -17.41 -1.21 5.95
CA HIS A 116 -17.77 -0.35 4.83
C HIS A 116 -16.68 0.70 4.56
N LEU A 117 -16.27 0.78 3.29
CA LEU A 117 -15.51 1.90 2.74
C LEU A 117 -16.26 3.22 3.04
N LYS A 118 -15.71 4.06 3.91
CA LYS A 118 -15.86 5.51 3.74
C LYS A 118 -14.83 5.94 2.69
N VAL A 119 -15.37 6.38 1.56
CA VAL A 119 -14.67 7.24 0.58
C VAL A 119 -14.13 8.46 1.31
#